data_AF-A0A4Q5QGH9-F1
#
_entry.id   AF-A0A4Q5QGH9-F1
#
_cell.length_a   1.000
_cell.length_b   1.000
_cell.length_c   1.000
_cell.angle_alpha   90.00
_cell.angle_beta   90.00
_cell.angle_gamma   90.00
#
_symmetry.space_group_name_H-M   'P 1'
#
loop_
_entity.id
_entity.type
_entity.pdbx_description
1 polymer ?
#
loop_
_entity_poly.entity_id
_entity_poly.type
_entity_poly.pdbx_seq_one_letter_code
_entity_poly.pdbx_strand_id
1 'polypeptide(L)'
;ALSNIRTELPLFETYLKMPNVHFAMDPEFSMKTGARPGSKIGTYDAEDVNFATDYLTKIVKDNNLPPKILVLHRFTKNMVTNYKNIKLHPEVQFVMDMDGWGEPELKRGTYRYHVYAEPVQFTGFKLFYKNDLKKAPNRMMTPAEVLALKPKPVYIQYQ
;
A
#
# COMPACT_ATOMS: atom_id res chain seq x y z
N ALA A 1 16.10 7.61 -2.61
CA ALA A 1 16.04 7.15 -4.00
C ALA A 1 16.06 8.41 -4.86
N LEU A 2 16.95 8.50 -5.84
CA LEU A 2 16.98 9.64 -6.78
C LEU A 2 15.96 9.49 -7.93
N SER A 3 15.14 8.45 -7.87
CA SER A 3 14.17 8.07 -8.89
C SER A 3 12.73 8.30 -8.38
N ASN A 4 11.77 8.27 -9.29
CA ASN A 4 10.36 8.53 -8.99
C ASN A 4 9.45 7.54 -9.73
N ILE A 5 8.18 7.50 -9.33
CA ILE A 5 7.22 6.52 -9.87
C ILE A 5 6.99 6.66 -11.37
N ARG A 6 7.09 7.88 -11.91
CA ARG A 6 6.93 8.15 -13.36
C ARG A 6 8.05 7.54 -14.19
N THR A 7 9.24 7.42 -13.61
CA THR A 7 10.39 6.75 -14.23
C THR A 7 10.36 5.24 -14.00
N GLU A 8 9.98 4.77 -12.81
CA GLU A 8 10.12 3.35 -12.44
C GLU A 8 8.98 2.46 -12.91
N LEU A 9 7.73 2.90 -12.76
CA LEU A 9 6.56 2.08 -13.09
C LEU A 9 6.58 1.57 -14.54
N PRO A 10 6.91 2.38 -15.56
CA PRO A 10 6.92 1.91 -16.94
C PRO A 10 7.93 0.79 -17.23
N LEU A 11 8.99 0.66 -16.44
CA LEU A 11 9.98 -0.41 -16.62
C LEU A 11 9.39 -1.81 -16.38
N PHE A 12 8.25 -1.89 -15.68
CA PHE A 12 7.56 -3.14 -15.38
C PHE A 12 6.43 -3.46 -16.37
N GLU A 13 6.24 -2.67 -17.44
CA GLU A 13 5.11 -2.80 -18.36
C GLU A 13 4.92 -4.23 -18.90
N THR A 14 6.02 -4.89 -19.30
CA THR A 14 6.00 -6.27 -19.80
C THR A 14 5.33 -7.24 -18.83
N TYR A 15 5.60 -7.09 -17.53
CA TYR A 15 4.99 -7.93 -16.50
C TYR A 15 3.57 -7.49 -16.18
N LEU A 16 3.32 -6.19 -16.14
CA LEU A 16 1.98 -5.65 -15.83
C LEU A 16 0.95 -6.02 -16.91
N LYS A 17 1.38 -6.35 -18.13
CA LYS A 17 0.51 -6.94 -19.17
C LYS A 17 0.04 -8.37 -18.84
N MET A 18 0.70 -9.09 -17.94
CA MET A 18 0.27 -10.43 -17.52
C MET A 18 -0.92 -10.32 -16.57
N PRO A 19 -2.03 -11.07 -16.77
CA PRO A 19 -3.28 -10.87 -16.02
C PRO A 19 -3.13 -11.05 -14.50
N ASN A 20 -2.24 -11.95 -14.07
CA ASN A 20 -1.99 -12.31 -12.68
C ASN A 20 -0.88 -11.49 -11.98
N VAL A 21 -0.31 -10.49 -12.66
CA VAL A 21 0.67 -9.59 -12.07
C VAL A 21 0.00 -8.27 -11.71
N HIS A 22 0.25 -7.83 -10.48
CA HIS A 22 -0.29 -6.60 -9.88
C HIS A 22 0.84 -5.68 -9.47
N PHE A 23 0.50 -4.47 -9.00
CA PHE A 23 1.51 -3.48 -8.62
C PHE A 23 1.35 -3.09 -7.16
N ALA A 24 2.49 -2.93 -6.48
CA ALA A 24 2.55 -2.45 -5.11
C ALA A 24 3.48 -1.24 -5.02
N MET A 25 3.09 -0.26 -4.22
CA MET A 25 3.83 0.96 -3.96
C MET A 25 4.14 1.05 -2.48
N ASP A 26 5.41 1.30 -2.18
CA ASP A 26 5.85 1.55 -0.81
C ASP A 26 6.35 3.01 -0.67
N PRO A 27 5.53 3.91 -0.10
CA PRO A 27 5.93 5.28 0.13
C PRO A 27 7.16 5.41 1.03
N GLU A 28 7.48 4.43 1.87
CA GLU A 28 8.63 4.49 2.79
C GLU A 28 9.93 4.80 2.03
N PHE A 29 10.04 4.38 0.76
CA PHE A 29 11.25 4.53 -0.05
C PHE A 29 11.20 5.72 -1.03
N SER A 30 10.08 6.44 -1.11
CA SER A 30 9.92 7.63 -1.94
C SER A 30 10.58 8.86 -1.29
N MET A 31 11.89 9.00 -1.52
CA MET A 31 12.71 10.06 -0.91
C MET A 31 12.70 11.35 -1.72
N LYS A 32 11.58 12.08 -1.70
CA LYS A 32 11.45 13.38 -2.41
C LYS A 32 12.53 14.41 -2.03
N THR A 33 13.15 14.27 -0.86
CA THR A 33 14.21 15.16 -0.33
C THR A 33 15.63 14.76 -0.73
N GLY A 34 15.82 13.66 -1.46
CA GLY A 34 17.15 13.11 -1.76
C GLY A 34 17.81 12.38 -0.59
N ALA A 35 17.12 12.23 0.56
CA ALA A 35 17.61 11.43 1.67
C ALA A 35 17.88 9.97 1.28
N ARG A 36 18.76 9.30 2.04
CA ARG A 36 19.05 7.88 1.84
C ARG A 36 17.82 7.04 2.26
N PRO A 37 17.33 6.12 1.41
CA PRO A 37 16.28 5.17 1.80
C PRO A 37 16.57 4.48 3.13
N GLY A 38 15.55 4.32 3.97
CA GLY A 38 15.66 3.73 5.31
C GLY A 38 16.23 4.67 6.39
N SER A 39 16.67 5.89 6.05
CA SER A 39 17.07 6.89 7.07
C SER A 39 15.90 7.76 7.52
N LYS A 40 14.89 7.92 6.66
CA LYS A 40 13.64 8.63 6.88
C LYS A 40 12.53 7.87 6.16
N ILE A 41 11.30 8.05 6.63
CA ILE A 41 10.11 7.54 5.95
C ILE A 41 9.78 8.50 4.81
N GLY A 42 9.64 7.95 3.61
CA GLY A 42 9.30 8.69 2.41
C GLY A 42 7.82 9.05 2.31
N THR A 43 7.46 9.59 1.14
CA THR A 43 6.09 10.04 0.89
C THR A 43 5.70 9.92 -0.57
N TYR A 44 4.45 9.56 -0.80
CA TYR A 44 3.77 9.74 -2.07
C TYR A 44 2.61 10.71 -1.89
N ASP A 45 2.42 11.58 -2.89
CA ASP A 45 1.21 12.39 -2.98
C ASP A 45 0.13 11.66 -3.78
N ALA A 46 -1.12 12.11 -3.66
CA ALA A 46 -2.21 11.68 -4.53
C ALA A 46 -1.87 11.85 -6.02
N GLU A 47 -1.06 12.84 -6.41
CA GLU A 47 -0.59 12.96 -7.80
C GLU A 47 0.25 11.75 -8.25
N ASP A 48 1.16 11.26 -7.41
CA ASP A 48 1.99 10.09 -7.69
C ASP A 48 1.11 8.82 -7.81
N VAL A 49 0.13 8.69 -6.92
CA VAL A 49 -0.82 7.57 -6.92
C VAL A 49 -1.71 7.61 -8.17
N ASN A 50 -2.23 8.79 -8.52
CA ASN A 50 -3.08 8.97 -9.70
C ASN A 50 -2.32 8.65 -10.99
N PHE A 51 -1.04 9.02 -11.08
CA PHE A 51 -0.21 8.60 -12.20
C PHE A 51 -0.16 7.07 -12.32
N ALA A 52 0.03 6.36 -11.19
CA ALA A 52 0.08 4.91 -11.19
C ALA A 52 -1.27 4.29 -11.59
N THR A 53 -2.40 4.79 -11.07
CA THR A 53 -3.73 4.27 -11.42
C THR A 53 -4.08 4.55 -12.88
N ASP A 54 -3.75 5.73 -13.41
CA ASP A 54 -3.95 6.07 -14.83
C ASP A 54 -3.12 5.15 -15.74
N TYR A 55 -1.86 4.91 -15.39
CA TYR A 55 -0.97 4.03 -16.15
C TYR A 55 -1.46 2.57 -16.16
N LEU A 56 -1.85 2.04 -14.99
CA LEU A 56 -2.44 0.71 -14.89
C LEU A 56 -3.77 0.60 -15.64
N THR A 57 -4.61 1.64 -15.59
CA THR A 57 -5.87 1.71 -16.36
C THR A 57 -5.60 1.60 -17.85
N LYS A 58 -4.59 2.30 -18.36
CA LYS A 58 -4.18 2.19 -19.76
C LYS A 58 -3.76 0.77 -20.12
N ILE A 59 -2.92 0.14 -19.28
CA ILE A 59 -2.50 -1.26 -19.52
C ILE A 59 -3.70 -2.20 -19.58
N VAL A 60 -4.66 -2.05 -18.66
CA VAL A 60 -5.87 -2.88 -18.63
C VAL A 60 -6.68 -2.74 -19.91
N LYS A 61 -6.94 -1.50 -20.35
CA LYS A 61 -7.73 -1.21 -21.55
C LYS A 61 -7.04 -1.70 -22.83
N ASP A 62 -5.76 -1.38 -22.99
CA ASP A 62 -5.02 -1.69 -24.22
C ASP A 62 -4.83 -3.20 -24.43
N ASN A 63 -4.84 -3.99 -23.35
CA ASN A 63 -4.56 -5.43 -23.39
C ASN A 63 -5.78 -6.29 -23.00
N ASN A 64 -6.97 -5.67 -22.85
CA ASN A 64 -8.22 -6.32 -22.45
C ASN A 64 -8.06 -7.24 -21.22
N LEU A 65 -7.42 -6.71 -20.17
CA LEU A 65 -7.12 -7.47 -18.95
C LEU A 65 -8.26 -7.37 -17.93
N PRO A 66 -8.31 -8.31 -16.95
CA PRO A 66 -9.05 -8.05 -15.73
C PRO A 66 -8.47 -6.83 -14.98
N PRO A 67 -9.26 -6.18 -14.10
CA PRO A 67 -8.76 -5.09 -13.28
C PRO A 67 -7.48 -5.43 -12.53
N LYS A 68 -6.55 -4.46 -12.44
CA LYS A 68 -5.32 -4.60 -11.65
C LYS A 68 -5.58 -4.25 -10.20
N ILE A 69 -4.87 -4.93 -9.30
CA ILE A 69 -4.81 -4.50 -7.91
C ILE A 69 -3.63 -3.53 -7.77
N LEU A 70 -3.87 -2.38 -7.16
CA LEU A 70 -2.83 -1.47 -6.70
C LEU A 70 -2.79 -1.53 -5.16
N VAL A 71 -1.70 -2.05 -4.62
CA VAL A 71 -1.47 -2.07 -3.16
C VAL A 71 -0.60 -0.87 -2.79
N LEU A 72 -1.09 0.02 -1.93
CA LEU A 72 -0.32 1.14 -1.39
C LEU A 72 -0.06 0.92 0.10
N HIS A 73 1.20 0.72 0.46
CA HIS A 73 1.58 0.49 1.86
C HIS A 73 1.49 1.77 2.69
N ARG A 74 1.04 1.65 3.93
CA ARG A 74 0.95 2.78 4.86
C ARG A 74 1.00 2.33 6.32
N PHE A 75 1.88 2.96 7.09
CA PHE A 75 1.93 2.80 8.54
C PHE A 75 2.18 4.12 9.29
N THR A 76 2.25 5.23 8.58
CA THR A 76 2.21 6.58 9.17
C THR A 76 1.29 7.49 8.34
N LYS A 77 0.87 8.62 8.92
CA LYS A 77 0.03 9.59 8.22
C LYS A 77 0.75 10.18 6.99
N ASN A 78 2.01 10.59 7.14
CA ASN A 78 2.72 11.35 6.10
C ASN A 78 3.24 10.49 4.94
N MET A 79 3.12 9.16 5.00
CA MET A 79 3.45 8.30 3.86
C MET A 79 2.57 8.58 2.63
N VAL A 80 1.31 9.00 2.85
CA VAL A 80 0.38 9.33 1.77
C VAL A 80 -0.24 10.68 2.06
N THR A 81 0.02 11.67 1.21
CA THR A 81 -0.56 13.01 1.33
C THR A 81 -1.73 13.19 0.36
N ASN A 82 -2.65 14.09 0.73
CA ASN A 82 -3.79 14.47 -0.12
C ASN A 82 -4.67 13.30 -0.58
N TYR A 83 -4.81 12.23 0.23
CA TYR A 83 -5.51 11.00 -0.15
C TYR A 83 -6.92 11.20 -0.74
N LYS A 84 -7.63 12.27 -0.33
CA LYS A 84 -8.96 12.64 -0.87
C LYS A 84 -8.96 12.98 -2.36
N ASN A 85 -7.79 13.31 -2.90
CA ASN A 85 -7.60 13.61 -4.32
C ASN A 85 -7.21 12.37 -5.15
N ILE A 86 -7.12 11.18 -4.52
CA ILE A 86 -6.90 9.93 -5.23
C ILE A 86 -8.15 9.60 -6.05
N LYS A 87 -7.97 9.34 -7.33
CA LYS A 87 -9.01 9.00 -8.29
C LYS A 87 -9.12 7.50 -8.42
N LEU A 88 -10.35 6.99 -8.33
CA LEU A 88 -10.63 5.56 -8.50
C LEU A 88 -11.04 5.28 -9.94
N HIS A 89 -10.63 4.10 -10.42
CA HIS A 89 -10.93 3.62 -11.77
C HIS A 89 -11.50 2.20 -11.67
N PRO A 90 -12.52 1.83 -12.46
CA PRO A 90 -13.03 0.46 -12.44
C PRO A 90 -11.95 -0.58 -12.85
N GLU A 91 -10.97 -0.17 -13.65
CA GLU A 91 -9.84 -0.97 -14.08
C GLU A 91 -8.79 -1.21 -12.99
N VAL A 92 -8.86 -0.50 -11.86
CA VAL A 92 -7.88 -0.61 -10.77
C VAL A 92 -8.58 -0.74 -9.42
N GLN A 93 -8.37 -1.87 -8.75
CA GLN A 93 -8.82 -2.12 -7.38
C GLN A 93 -7.75 -1.61 -6.42
N PHE A 94 -8.03 -0.49 -5.75
CA PHE A 94 -7.08 0.16 -4.85
C PHE A 94 -7.16 -0.41 -3.43
N VAL A 95 -6.04 -0.87 -2.89
CA VAL A 95 -5.90 -1.41 -1.54
C VAL A 95 -4.94 -0.52 -0.74
N MET A 96 -5.44 0.18 0.27
CA MET A 96 -4.59 0.81 1.29
C MET A 96 -4.17 -0.26 2.31
N ASP A 97 -2.92 -0.70 2.26
CA ASP A 97 -2.40 -1.81 3.06
C ASP A 97 -1.65 -1.33 4.30
N MET A 98 -2.07 -1.80 5.48
CA MET A 98 -1.39 -1.46 6.73
C MET A 98 -0.10 -2.27 6.88
N ASP A 99 1.03 -1.60 6.66
CA ASP A 99 2.37 -2.22 6.58
C ASP A 99 3.26 -1.97 7.80
N GLY A 100 2.64 -1.69 8.96
CA GLY A 100 3.35 -1.48 10.21
C GLY A 100 3.62 -2.79 10.94
N TRP A 101 4.85 -3.00 11.40
CA TRP A 101 5.20 -4.13 12.26
C TRP A 101 5.11 -3.76 13.75
N GLY A 102 4.89 -4.78 14.59
CA GLY A 102 4.90 -4.63 16.04
C GLY A 102 3.83 -5.48 16.74
N GLU A 103 3.69 -5.26 18.04
CA GLU A 103 2.72 -5.98 18.86
C GLU A 103 1.26 -5.69 18.42
N PRO A 104 0.30 -6.60 18.71
CA PRO A 104 -1.08 -6.47 18.28
C PRO A 104 -1.76 -5.13 18.60
N GLU A 105 -1.43 -4.52 19.74
CA GLU A 105 -2.01 -3.24 20.13
C GLU A 105 -1.53 -2.09 19.24
N LEU A 106 -0.21 -2.01 18.98
CA LEU A 106 0.36 -1.03 18.09
C LEU A 106 -0.24 -1.17 16.68
N LYS A 107 -0.34 -2.39 16.16
CA LYS A 107 -0.91 -2.63 14.83
C LYS A 107 -2.37 -2.21 14.73
N ARG A 108 -3.20 -2.49 15.75
CA ARG A 108 -4.58 -1.97 15.83
C ARG A 108 -4.62 -0.44 15.84
N GLY A 109 -3.73 0.19 16.60
CA GLY A 109 -3.58 1.64 16.65
C GLY A 109 -3.23 2.22 15.28
N THR A 110 -2.17 1.71 14.64
CA THR A 110 -1.73 2.11 13.30
C THR A 110 -2.85 1.99 12.28
N TYR A 111 -3.58 0.86 12.28
CA TYR A 111 -4.72 0.67 11.39
C TYR A 111 -5.81 1.72 11.61
N ARG A 112 -6.17 1.99 12.88
CA ARG A 112 -7.17 3.00 13.24
C ARG A 112 -6.76 4.42 12.81
N TYR A 113 -5.52 4.82 13.05
CA TYR A 113 -5.08 6.20 12.82
C TYR A 113 -4.65 6.50 11.38
N HIS A 114 -4.24 5.49 10.61
CA HIS A 114 -3.64 5.72 9.29
C HIS A 114 -4.39 5.05 8.14
N VAL A 115 -5.22 4.04 8.41
CA VAL A 115 -6.06 3.40 7.39
C VAL A 115 -7.53 3.78 7.57
N TYR A 116 -8.11 3.55 8.75
CA TYR A 116 -9.52 3.89 9.02
C TYR A 116 -9.80 5.39 8.93
N ALA A 117 -8.91 6.23 9.46
CA ALA A 117 -9.11 7.68 9.47
C ALA A 117 -9.01 8.35 8.09
N GLU A 118 -8.42 7.66 7.11
CA GLU A 118 -8.19 8.18 5.76
C GLU A 118 -8.48 7.10 4.70
N PRO A 119 -9.77 6.71 4.57
CA PRO A 119 -10.18 5.63 3.69
C PRO A 119 -10.11 6.05 2.22
N VAL A 120 -9.88 5.07 1.34
CA VAL A 120 -9.85 5.27 -0.13
C VAL A 120 -10.82 4.32 -0.82
N GLN A 121 -10.54 3.01 -0.86
CA GLN A 121 -11.43 2.02 -1.46
C GLN A 121 -11.43 0.72 -0.64
N PHE A 122 -10.44 -0.13 -0.84
CA PHE A 122 -10.24 -1.35 -0.04
C PHE A 122 -9.10 -1.16 0.95
N THR A 123 -9.03 -2.09 1.91
CA THR A 123 -7.98 -2.09 2.91
C THR A 123 -7.28 -3.42 2.99
N GLY A 124 -6.00 -3.35 3.28
CA GLY A 124 -5.13 -4.49 3.50
C GLY A 124 -4.51 -4.48 4.89
N PHE A 125 -3.95 -5.62 5.28
CA PHE A 125 -3.22 -5.77 6.52
C PHE A 125 -2.03 -6.72 6.34
N LYS A 126 -0.82 -6.27 6.68
CA LYS A 126 0.37 -7.11 6.66
C LYS A 126 0.69 -7.70 8.05
N LEU A 127 1.07 -8.97 8.08
CA LEU A 127 1.54 -9.70 9.25
C LEU A 127 3.00 -10.10 9.06
N PHE A 128 3.82 -9.90 10.08
CA PHE A 128 5.25 -10.21 10.02
C PHE A 128 5.61 -11.37 10.94
N TYR A 129 6.11 -12.48 10.39
CA TYR A 129 6.43 -13.69 11.15
C TYR A 129 7.50 -13.47 12.21
N LYS A 130 8.40 -12.51 11.99
CA LYS A 130 9.51 -12.21 12.91
C LYS A 130 9.34 -10.88 13.62
N ASN A 131 8.97 -9.83 12.89
CA ASN A 131 8.97 -8.46 13.43
C ASN A 131 7.84 -8.21 14.43
N ASP A 132 6.67 -8.82 14.24
CA ASP A 132 5.54 -8.68 15.16
C ASP A 132 5.79 -9.41 16.50
N LEU A 133 6.79 -10.29 16.56
CA LEU A 133 7.15 -11.05 17.76
C LEU A 133 8.20 -10.34 18.63
N LYS A 134 8.74 -9.19 18.20
CA LYS A 134 9.88 -8.54 18.88
C LYS A 134 9.54 -7.92 20.24
N LYS A 135 8.26 -7.62 20.48
CA LYS A 135 7.77 -7.00 21.71
C LYS A 135 6.65 -7.84 22.29
N ALA A 136 6.53 -7.81 23.62
CA ALA A 136 5.42 -8.44 24.33
C ALA A 136 4.08 -8.02 23.69
N PRO A 137 3.13 -8.94 23.49
CA PRO A 137 3.09 -10.33 23.96
C PRO A 137 3.81 -11.37 23.07
N ASN A 138 4.70 -10.94 22.17
CA ASN A 138 5.51 -11.80 21.29
C ASN A 138 4.66 -12.72 20.40
N ARG A 139 3.56 -12.18 19.87
CA ARG A 139 2.69 -12.88 18.92
C ARG A 139 2.17 -11.94 17.84
N MET A 140 1.87 -12.51 16.69
CA MET A 140 1.07 -11.84 15.66
C MET A 140 -0.39 -11.68 16.10
N MET A 141 -1.12 -10.80 15.43
CA MET A 141 -2.57 -10.80 15.48
C MET A 141 -3.10 -12.09 14.84
N THR A 142 -4.14 -12.67 15.44
CA THR A 142 -4.85 -13.84 14.92
C THR A 142 -5.75 -13.45 13.74
N PRO A 143 -6.13 -14.40 12.87
CA PRO A 143 -7.08 -14.11 11.79
C PRO A 143 -8.39 -13.49 12.28
N ALA A 144 -8.92 -13.94 13.42
CA ALA A 144 -10.13 -13.38 14.01
C ALA A 144 -9.95 -11.91 14.45
N GLU A 145 -8.80 -11.57 15.05
CA GLU A 145 -8.47 -10.19 15.42
C GLU A 145 -8.31 -9.29 14.20
N VAL A 146 -7.69 -9.79 13.12
CA VAL A 146 -7.52 -9.02 11.88
C VAL A 146 -8.87 -8.80 11.18
N LEU A 147 -9.71 -9.84 11.08
CA LEU A 147 -11.04 -9.74 10.46
C LEU A 147 -12.07 -8.95 11.28
N ALA A 148 -11.77 -8.67 12.56
CA ALA A 148 -12.57 -7.80 13.42
C ALA A 148 -12.27 -6.30 13.23
N LEU A 149 -11.19 -5.94 12.51
CA LEU A 149 -10.86 -4.54 12.22
C LEU A 149 -11.96 -3.84 11.40
N LYS A 150 -12.02 -2.51 11.52
CA LYS A 150 -12.95 -1.63 10.79
C LYS A 150 -12.16 -0.53 10.06
N PRO A 151 -12.30 -0.38 8.73
CA PRO A 151 -13.00 -1.31 7.83
C PRO A 151 -12.39 -2.72 7.88
N LYS A 152 -13.10 -3.73 7.39
CA LYS A 152 -12.59 -5.11 7.38
C LYS A 152 -11.54 -5.22 6.26
N PRO A 153 -10.29 -5.64 6.56
CA PRO A 153 -9.29 -5.90 5.54
C PRO A 153 -9.75 -7.03 4.61
N VAL A 154 -9.54 -6.84 3.31
CA VAL A 154 -9.86 -7.83 2.27
C VAL A 154 -8.60 -8.39 1.59
N TYR A 155 -7.46 -7.75 1.83
CA TYR A 155 -6.15 -8.20 1.39
C TYR A 155 -5.28 -8.47 2.63
N ILE A 156 -4.77 -9.69 2.77
CA ILE A 156 -3.89 -10.07 3.88
C ILE A 156 -2.55 -10.50 3.32
N GLN A 157 -1.48 -9.82 3.71
CA GLN A 157 -0.12 -10.17 3.32
C GLN A 157 0.65 -10.74 4.52
N TYR A 158 1.44 -11.78 4.27
CA TYR A 158 2.34 -12.38 5.24
C TYR A 158 3.79 -12.21 4.77
N GLN A 159 4.68 -11.80 5.68
CA GLN A 159 6.09 -11.56 5.39
C GLN A 159 7.02 -12.05 6.51
#